data_AF-A0A537JBF8-F1
#
_entry.id   AF-A0A537JBF8-F1
#
_cell.length_a   1.000
_cell.length_b   1.000
_cell.length_c   1.000
_cell.angle_alpha   90.00
_cell.angle_beta   90.00
_cell.angle_gamma   90.00
#
_symmetry.space_group_name_H-M   'P 1'
#
loop_
_entity.id
_entity.type
_entity.pdbx_description
1 polymer ?
#
loop_
_entity_poly.entity_id
_entity_poly.type
_entity_poly.pdbx_seq_one_letter_code
_entity_poly.pdbx_strand_id
1 'polypeptide(L)'
;YEDVTTKFFEHFVYIAESLNRIGEGWTGSWDEDEGFFYDVLALPDGRYIPLKVRSLVGLSTLFAVLTLKKDLLKKLPDFHTRLKWFQKYREKNNAYQVIEESKDHDDILLSLVPRQRIEKLLKALLDSQEFLSPGGIRSISRIHGTPYMVNIDGQEFGLSYQPGESNTSLFGGNSNWRGPVWMPMNYLIVHSLQQYSEYYGDESQVEFPSGSGKQMNLGEISNELAKRLVSIFKKDENGARPVNGSEKIYQTDPNFSDLVLFYEYFHGDSSRGVGASHQTGWTGVVAELINRISLFKREAKKEMPGASLSLANPLLQ
;
A
#
# COMPACT_ATOMS: atom_id res chain seq x y z
N TYR A 1 -10.31 -19.72 23.25
CA TYR A 1 -9.62 -18.69 22.45
C TYR A 1 -8.75 -19.35 21.39
N GLU A 2 -7.75 -20.15 21.79
CA GLU A 2 -6.80 -20.78 20.85
C GLU A 2 -7.44 -21.60 19.72
N ASP A 3 -8.55 -22.30 19.97
CA ASP A 3 -9.28 -23.02 18.92
C ASP A 3 -9.84 -22.09 17.82
N VAL A 4 -10.33 -20.93 18.23
CA VAL A 4 -10.82 -19.90 17.32
C VAL A 4 -9.66 -19.29 16.55
N THR A 5 -8.52 -19.06 17.22
CA THR A 5 -7.28 -18.61 16.57
C THR A 5 -6.81 -19.61 15.51
N THR A 6 -6.81 -20.91 15.80
CA THR A 6 -6.48 -21.97 14.83
C THR A 6 -7.40 -21.90 13.61
N LYS A 7 -8.72 -21.79 13.83
CA LYS A 7 -9.68 -21.69 12.72
C LYS A 7 -9.40 -20.49 11.81
N PHE A 8 -9.16 -19.31 12.38
CA PHE A 8 -8.87 -18.12 11.58
C PHE A 8 -7.52 -18.20 10.86
N PHE A 9 -6.51 -18.80 11.50
CA PHE A 9 -5.23 -19.06 10.87
C PHE A 9 -5.36 -20.02 9.68
N GLU A 10 -6.10 -21.12 9.81
CA GLU A 10 -6.35 -22.04 8.70
C GLU A 10 -7.08 -21.35 7.54
N HIS A 11 -8.12 -20.56 7.85
CA HIS A 11 -8.82 -19.76 6.85
C HIS A 11 -7.88 -18.77 6.14
N PHE A 12 -7.01 -18.08 6.88
CA PHE A 12 -6.01 -17.19 6.30
C PHE A 12 -5.09 -17.92 5.32
N VAL A 13 -4.61 -19.11 5.68
CA VAL A 13 -3.76 -19.92 4.80
C VAL A 13 -4.49 -20.33 3.52
N TYR A 14 -5.77 -20.71 3.61
CA TYR A 14 -6.57 -21.05 2.42
C TYR A 14 -6.81 -19.84 1.51
N ILE A 15 -7.08 -18.66 2.09
CA ILE A 15 -7.24 -17.42 1.33
C ILE A 15 -5.94 -17.07 0.60
N ALA A 16 -4.81 -17.08 1.32
CA ALA A 16 -3.50 -16.81 0.73
C ALA A 16 -3.15 -17.82 -0.38
N GLU A 17 -3.42 -19.12 -0.19
CA GLU A 17 -3.23 -20.11 -1.26
C GLU A 17 -4.10 -19.78 -2.49
N SER A 18 -5.39 -19.50 -2.30
CA SER A 18 -6.31 -19.23 -3.42
C SER A 18 -5.90 -18.04 -4.28
N LEU A 19 -5.33 -17.01 -3.64
CA LEU A 19 -4.84 -15.81 -4.32
C LEU A 19 -3.61 -16.10 -5.19
N ASN A 20 -2.71 -16.97 -4.69
CA ASN A 20 -1.37 -17.16 -5.22
C ASN A 20 -1.20 -18.38 -6.13
N ARG A 21 -2.12 -19.35 -6.09
CA ARG A 21 -1.97 -20.64 -6.79
C ARG A 21 -2.46 -20.58 -8.23
N ILE A 22 -1.64 -21.16 -9.12
CA ILE A 22 -2.00 -21.51 -10.49
C ILE A 22 -2.59 -22.93 -10.46
N GLY A 23 -3.80 -23.10 -10.96
CA GLY A 23 -4.49 -24.39 -11.12
C GLY A 23 -4.69 -24.76 -12.59
N GLU A 24 -5.11 -26.00 -12.86
CA GLU A 24 -5.47 -26.44 -14.22
C GLU A 24 -6.65 -25.61 -14.73
N GLY A 25 -6.40 -24.73 -15.71
CA GLY A 25 -7.38 -23.81 -16.28
C GLY A 25 -7.58 -22.49 -15.52
N TRP A 26 -6.90 -22.28 -14.38
CA TRP A 26 -6.96 -21.05 -13.58
C TRP A 26 -5.56 -20.49 -13.34
N THR A 27 -5.22 -19.39 -14.01
CA THR A 27 -4.08 -18.57 -13.60
C THR A 27 -4.54 -17.75 -12.40
N GLY A 28 -3.92 -17.92 -11.24
CA GLY A 28 -4.19 -17.09 -10.06
C GLY A 28 -4.11 -15.59 -10.39
N SER A 29 -4.55 -14.74 -9.46
CA SER A 29 -4.56 -13.29 -9.66
C SER A 29 -3.16 -12.68 -9.91
N TRP A 30 -2.10 -13.38 -9.56
CA TRP A 30 -0.72 -12.93 -9.76
C TRP A 30 -0.22 -13.18 -11.18
N ASP A 31 0.31 -12.14 -11.81
CA ASP A 31 1.07 -12.24 -13.05
C ASP A 31 2.58 -12.23 -12.77
N GLU A 32 3.28 -13.29 -13.18
CA GLU A 32 4.71 -13.44 -12.91
C GLU A 32 5.61 -12.51 -13.74
N ASP A 33 5.17 -12.16 -14.95
CA ASP A 33 5.92 -11.35 -15.91
C ASP A 33 5.83 -9.87 -15.56
N GLU A 34 4.62 -9.41 -15.25
CA GLU A 34 4.34 -8.03 -14.87
C GLU A 34 4.54 -7.77 -13.38
N GLY A 35 4.61 -8.81 -12.55
CA GLY A 35 4.85 -8.71 -11.12
C GLY A 35 3.72 -8.00 -10.38
N PHE A 36 2.47 -8.28 -10.73
CA PHE A 36 1.30 -7.56 -10.20
C PHE A 36 0.08 -8.47 -10.04
N PHE A 37 -0.81 -8.11 -9.11
CA PHE A 37 -2.09 -8.80 -8.86
C PHE A 37 -3.24 -8.15 -9.63
N TYR A 38 -4.01 -8.95 -10.35
CA TYR A 38 -5.13 -8.50 -11.18
C TYR A 38 -6.42 -9.23 -10.81
N ASP A 39 -7.54 -8.52 -10.97
CA ASP A 39 -8.86 -9.14 -10.92
C ASP A 39 -9.02 -10.09 -12.11
N VAL A 40 -9.79 -11.16 -11.90
CA VAL A 40 -10.06 -12.16 -12.93
C VAL A 40 -11.57 -12.26 -13.13
N LEU A 41 -12.02 -11.99 -14.35
CA LEU A 41 -13.41 -12.17 -14.73
C LEU A 41 -13.65 -13.64 -15.10
N ALA A 42 -14.58 -14.29 -14.40
CA ALA A 42 -15.06 -15.63 -14.73
C ALA A 42 -16.30 -15.54 -15.62
N LEU A 43 -16.22 -16.10 -16.82
CA LEU A 43 -17.32 -16.10 -17.79
C LEU A 43 -18.19 -17.37 -17.67
N PRO A 44 -19.48 -17.31 -18.06
CA PRO A 44 -20.38 -18.47 -18.00
C PRO A 44 -19.93 -19.69 -18.81
N ASP A 45 -19.07 -19.49 -19.81
CA ASP A 45 -18.51 -20.56 -20.65
C ASP A 45 -17.23 -21.19 -20.06
N GLY A 46 -16.85 -20.81 -18.83
CA GLY A 46 -15.68 -21.33 -18.13
C GLY A 46 -14.36 -20.65 -18.51
N ARG A 47 -14.38 -19.65 -19.41
CA ARG A 47 -13.19 -18.82 -19.68
C ARG A 47 -12.93 -17.83 -18.55
N TYR A 48 -11.66 -17.50 -18.38
CA TYR A 48 -11.19 -16.48 -17.46
C TYR A 48 -10.48 -15.37 -18.22
N ILE A 49 -10.78 -14.12 -17.86
CA ILE A 49 -10.13 -12.94 -18.43
C ILE A 49 -9.46 -12.16 -17.31
N PRO A 50 -8.11 -12.11 -17.24
CA PRO A 50 -7.42 -11.22 -16.31
C PRO A 50 -7.62 -9.77 -16.74
N LEU A 51 -8.13 -8.94 -15.83
CA LEU A 51 -8.30 -7.51 -16.03
C LEU A 51 -6.99 -6.82 -15.66
N LYS A 52 -6.17 -6.51 -16.67
CA LYS A 52 -4.81 -5.95 -16.55
C LYS A 52 -4.78 -4.47 -16.13
N VAL A 53 -5.54 -4.16 -15.10
CA VAL A 53 -5.61 -2.84 -14.48
C VAL A 53 -4.76 -2.84 -13.22
N ARG A 54 -3.64 -2.14 -13.28
CA ARG A 54 -2.82 -1.84 -12.10
C ARG A 54 -3.53 -0.80 -11.22
N SER A 55 -4.22 -1.27 -10.20
CA SER A 55 -4.97 -0.46 -9.25
C SER A 55 -4.62 -0.77 -7.79
N LEU A 56 -5.13 0.03 -6.87
CA LEU A 56 -5.05 -0.23 -5.42
C LEU A 56 -5.65 -1.59 -5.02
N VAL A 57 -6.55 -2.18 -5.81
CA VAL A 57 -7.07 -3.53 -5.53
C VAL A 57 -5.94 -4.55 -5.54
N GLY A 58 -5.08 -4.53 -6.56
CA GLY A 58 -3.90 -5.38 -6.62
C GLY A 58 -2.90 -5.10 -5.49
N LEU A 59 -2.73 -3.83 -5.12
CA LEU A 59 -1.86 -3.43 -4.00
C LEU A 59 -2.43 -3.80 -2.61
N SER A 60 -3.75 -3.95 -2.49
CA SER A 60 -4.41 -4.27 -1.21
C SER A 60 -4.02 -5.65 -0.67
N THR A 61 -3.44 -6.50 -1.52
CA THR A 61 -2.84 -7.78 -1.12
C THR A 61 -1.71 -7.62 -0.09
N LEU A 62 -1.09 -6.44 0.00
CA LEU A 62 -0.10 -6.09 1.03
C LEU A 62 -0.71 -5.92 2.44
N PHE A 63 -2.02 -5.70 2.55
CA PHE A 63 -2.64 -5.25 3.81
C PHE A 63 -2.72 -6.31 4.88
N ALA A 64 -2.90 -7.55 4.47
CA ALA A 64 -3.03 -8.66 5.39
C ALA A 64 -1.64 -9.25 5.69
N VAL A 65 -0.97 -8.56 6.61
CA VAL A 65 0.33 -8.93 7.18
C VAL A 65 0.25 -8.89 8.70
N LEU A 66 0.80 -9.90 9.36
CA LEU A 66 0.85 -10.00 10.82
C LEU A 66 2.11 -10.76 11.26
N THR A 67 2.87 -10.16 12.16
CA THR A 67 4.02 -10.81 12.80
C THR A 67 3.61 -11.43 14.13
N LEU A 68 3.64 -12.76 14.21
CA LEU A 68 3.43 -13.51 15.45
C LEU A 68 4.75 -13.60 16.22
N LYS A 69 4.89 -12.75 17.22
CA LYS A 69 6.08 -12.72 18.08
C LYS A 69 6.23 -14.00 18.90
N LYS A 70 7.46 -14.52 19.00
CA LYS A 70 7.80 -15.72 19.78
C LYS A 70 7.24 -15.68 21.20
N ASP A 71 7.35 -14.55 21.88
CA ASP A 71 6.88 -14.41 23.27
C ASP A 71 5.36 -14.43 23.39
N LEU A 72 4.62 -14.09 22.33
CA LEU A 72 3.18 -14.28 22.27
C LEU A 72 2.85 -15.76 22.01
N LEU A 73 3.55 -16.42 21.10
CA LEU A 73 3.37 -17.85 20.81
C LEU A 73 3.63 -18.75 22.04
N LYS A 74 4.61 -18.39 22.89
CA LYS A 74 4.85 -19.09 24.17
C LYS A 74 3.64 -19.07 25.11
N LYS A 75 2.76 -18.07 25.00
CA LYS A 75 1.53 -17.95 25.81
C LYS A 75 0.35 -18.72 25.22
N LEU A 76 0.47 -19.26 24.00
CA LEU A 76 -0.57 -19.96 23.25
C LEU A 76 -0.03 -21.31 22.75
N PRO A 77 0.34 -22.24 23.65
CA PRO A 77 1.07 -23.46 23.30
C PRO A 77 0.26 -24.42 22.42
N ASP A 78 -1.07 -24.49 22.61
CA ASP A 78 -1.93 -25.39 21.82
C ASP A 78 -2.10 -24.87 20.40
N PHE A 79 -2.29 -23.56 20.25
CA PHE A 79 -2.31 -22.90 18.96
C PHE A 79 -0.97 -23.07 18.23
N HIS A 80 0.15 -22.81 18.91
CA HIS A 80 1.47 -22.93 18.30
C HIS A 80 1.76 -24.37 17.85
N THR A 81 1.39 -25.36 18.66
CA THR A 81 1.50 -26.79 18.29
C THR A 81 0.70 -27.11 17.03
N ARG A 82 -0.55 -26.65 16.95
CA ARG A 82 -1.43 -26.85 15.79
C ARG A 82 -0.93 -26.12 14.54
N LEU A 83 -0.42 -24.89 14.70
CA LEU A 83 0.20 -24.12 13.62
C LEU A 83 1.37 -24.90 13.00
N LYS A 84 2.32 -25.35 13.83
CA LYS A 84 3.49 -26.12 13.35
C LYS A 84 3.09 -27.46 12.76
N TRP A 85 2.09 -28.12 13.32
CA TRP A 85 1.53 -29.35 12.73
C TRP A 85 0.94 -29.08 11.34
N PHE A 86 0.11 -28.03 11.19
CA PHE A 86 -0.56 -27.70 9.94
C PHE A 86 0.42 -27.30 8.85
N GLN A 87 1.44 -26.51 9.19
CA GLN A 87 2.53 -26.16 8.30
C GLN A 87 3.26 -27.40 7.77
N LYS A 88 3.71 -28.29 8.66
CA LYS A 88 4.36 -29.56 8.28
C LYS A 88 3.45 -30.47 7.47
N TYR A 89 2.16 -30.51 7.79
CA TYR A 89 1.17 -31.27 7.02
C TYR A 89 1.09 -30.72 5.60
N ARG A 90 0.99 -29.41 5.42
CA ARG A 90 0.93 -28.77 4.10
C ARG A 90 2.21 -28.99 3.29
N GLU A 91 3.38 -28.83 3.91
CA GLU A 91 4.68 -29.12 3.30
C GLU A 91 4.75 -30.56 2.77
N LYS A 92 4.40 -31.54 3.61
CA LYS A 92 4.38 -32.97 3.23
C LYS A 92 3.42 -33.29 2.08
N ASN A 93 2.38 -32.47 1.89
CA ASN A 93 1.39 -32.64 0.83
C ASN A 93 1.66 -31.73 -0.39
N ASN A 94 2.84 -31.09 -0.49
CA ASN A 94 3.20 -30.15 -1.56
C ASN A 94 2.17 -29.03 -1.74
N ALA A 95 1.51 -28.62 -0.66
CA ALA A 95 0.55 -27.51 -0.68
C ALA A 95 1.29 -26.17 -0.60
N TYR A 96 0.61 -25.08 -1.03
CA TYR A 96 1.18 -23.74 -1.01
C TYR A 96 1.59 -23.33 0.42
N GLN A 97 2.82 -22.80 0.54
CA GLN A 97 3.41 -22.35 1.81
C GLN A 97 3.17 -20.85 1.97
N VAL A 98 2.43 -20.50 3.01
CA VAL A 98 2.04 -19.11 3.33
C VAL A 98 2.91 -18.52 4.44
N ILE A 99 3.48 -19.40 5.26
CA ILE A 99 4.24 -19.00 6.45
C ILE A 99 5.69 -18.79 6.06
N GLU A 100 6.22 -17.62 6.39
CA GLU A 100 7.65 -17.37 6.39
C GLU A 100 8.17 -17.46 7.82
N GLU A 101 9.27 -18.18 8.00
CA GLU A 101 9.98 -18.27 9.27
C GLU A 101 11.39 -17.74 9.11
N SER A 102 11.80 -16.92 10.06
CA SER A 102 13.17 -16.44 10.11
C SER A 102 14.05 -17.53 10.69
N LYS A 103 15.26 -17.67 10.13
CA LYS A 103 16.27 -18.60 10.66
C LYS A 103 16.90 -18.06 11.95
N ASP A 104 16.81 -16.76 12.18
CA ASP A 104 17.52 -16.07 13.25
C ASP A 104 16.64 -15.80 14.48
N HIS A 105 15.31 -15.94 14.35
CA HIS A 105 14.35 -15.71 15.43
C HIS A 105 13.06 -16.51 15.20
N ASP A 106 12.46 -17.07 16.27
CA ASP A 106 11.22 -17.88 16.16
C ASP A 106 9.93 -17.04 15.98
N ASP A 107 10.04 -15.82 15.44
CA ASP A 107 8.85 -15.08 15.02
C ASP A 107 8.32 -15.68 13.72
N ILE A 108 7.01 -15.59 13.52
CA ILE A 108 6.33 -16.12 12.33
C ILE A 108 5.65 -14.97 11.60
N LEU A 109 5.95 -14.80 10.31
CA LEU A 109 5.23 -13.85 9.47
C LEU A 109 4.05 -14.56 8.78
N LEU A 110 2.86 -14.00 8.98
CA LEU A 110 1.68 -14.32 8.20
C LEU A 110 1.48 -13.20 7.18
N SER A 111 1.62 -13.50 5.88
CA SER A 111 1.34 -12.56 4.80
C SER A 111 0.52 -13.23 3.69
N LEU A 112 -0.37 -12.47 3.04
CA LEU A 112 -1.06 -12.98 1.85
C LEU A 112 -0.10 -13.21 0.69
N VAL A 113 0.97 -12.42 0.61
CA VAL A 113 1.91 -12.42 -0.51
C VAL A 113 3.30 -12.82 0.01
N PRO A 114 4.01 -13.74 -0.67
CA PRO A 114 5.36 -14.12 -0.29
C PRO A 114 6.36 -13.01 -0.62
N ARG A 115 7.47 -12.95 0.12
CA ARG A 115 8.53 -11.93 0.00
C ARG A 115 8.93 -11.60 -1.44
N GLN A 116 9.21 -12.62 -2.24
CA GLN A 116 9.67 -12.45 -3.63
C GLN A 116 8.64 -11.71 -4.51
N ARG A 117 7.34 -11.93 -4.27
CA ARG A 117 6.26 -11.24 -4.98
C ARG A 117 6.07 -9.81 -4.44
N ILE A 118 6.26 -9.60 -3.14
CA ILE A 118 6.27 -8.24 -2.56
C ILE A 118 7.37 -7.40 -3.21
N GLU A 119 8.59 -7.92 -3.30
CA GLU A 119 9.72 -7.21 -3.94
C GLU A 119 9.43 -6.83 -5.40
N LYS A 120 8.75 -7.70 -6.16
CA LYS A 120 8.28 -7.38 -7.52
C LYS A 120 7.19 -6.31 -7.50
N LEU A 121 6.18 -6.45 -6.63
CA LEU A 121 5.04 -5.54 -6.52
C LEU A 121 5.47 -4.11 -6.13
N LEU A 122 6.49 -4.00 -5.26
CA LEU A 122 7.03 -2.73 -4.81
C LEU A 122 7.67 -1.92 -5.93
N LYS A 123 8.16 -2.55 -7.00
CA LYS A 123 8.70 -1.83 -8.17
C LYS A 123 7.63 -0.94 -8.79
N ALA A 124 6.43 -1.47 -9.03
CA ALA A 124 5.33 -0.66 -9.55
C ALA A 124 4.83 0.36 -8.51
N LEU A 125 4.67 -0.06 -7.25
CA LEU A 125 4.17 0.81 -6.17
C LEU A 125 5.04 2.05 -5.97
N LEU A 126 6.37 1.89 -6.05
CA LEU A 126 7.36 2.94 -5.76
C LEU A 126 7.89 3.64 -7.03
N ASP A 127 7.36 3.32 -8.22
CA ASP A 127 7.69 4.01 -9.46
C ASP A 127 6.85 5.30 -9.64
N SER A 128 7.55 6.41 -9.87
CA SER A 128 6.97 7.73 -10.13
C SER A 128 6.13 7.83 -11.40
N GLN A 129 6.42 7.00 -12.40
CA GLN A 129 5.67 6.87 -13.66
C GLN A 129 4.46 5.94 -13.52
N GLU A 130 4.30 5.31 -12.35
CA GLU A 130 3.20 4.42 -12.03
C GLU A 130 2.40 4.99 -10.85
N PHE A 131 2.59 4.43 -9.66
CA PHE A 131 1.77 4.72 -8.49
C PHE A 131 2.32 5.84 -7.61
N LEU A 132 3.64 6.02 -7.54
CA LEU A 132 4.26 6.99 -6.63
C LEU A 132 4.02 8.42 -7.14
N SER A 133 3.20 9.16 -6.42
CA SER A 133 2.85 10.56 -6.71
C SER A 133 3.56 11.53 -5.77
N PRO A 134 3.46 12.86 -5.97
CA PRO A 134 3.91 13.85 -4.98
C PRO A 134 3.21 13.74 -3.62
N GLY A 135 1.97 13.23 -3.57
CA GLY A 135 1.14 13.15 -2.35
C GLY A 135 1.00 11.75 -1.74
N GLY A 136 1.54 10.70 -2.35
CA GLY A 136 1.38 9.32 -1.87
C GLY A 136 1.28 8.33 -3.03
N ILE A 137 0.49 7.28 -2.87
CA ILE A 137 0.23 6.23 -3.86
C ILE A 137 -1.13 6.49 -4.53
N ARG A 138 -1.12 6.56 -5.86
CA ARG A 138 -2.31 6.73 -6.71
C ARG A 138 -3.25 5.54 -6.61
N SER A 139 -4.54 5.76 -6.87
CA SER A 139 -5.54 4.68 -6.89
C SER A 139 -5.46 3.77 -8.13
N ILE A 140 -4.96 4.30 -9.24
CA ILE A 140 -4.62 3.58 -10.47
C ILE A 140 -3.24 4.05 -10.93
N SER A 141 -2.44 3.13 -11.45
CA SER A 141 -1.12 3.44 -12.01
C SER A 141 -1.24 4.42 -13.18
N ARG A 142 -0.33 5.39 -13.24
CA ARG A 142 -0.30 6.40 -14.31
C ARG A 142 -0.04 5.81 -15.69
N ILE A 143 0.43 4.56 -15.81
CA ILE A 143 0.54 3.85 -17.09
C ILE A 143 -0.80 3.79 -17.84
N HIS A 144 -1.91 3.80 -17.11
CA HIS A 144 -3.26 3.83 -17.67
C HIS A 144 -3.66 5.20 -18.24
N GLY A 145 -2.71 6.14 -18.36
CA GLY A 145 -2.85 7.31 -19.24
C GLY A 145 -3.06 6.89 -20.69
N THR A 146 -2.48 5.77 -21.10
CA THR A 146 -2.96 4.99 -22.25
C THR A 146 -4.09 4.09 -21.75
N PRO A 147 -5.34 4.24 -22.26
CA PRO A 147 -6.48 3.50 -21.74
C PRO A 147 -6.29 1.99 -21.80
N TYR A 148 -6.70 1.29 -20.74
CA TYR A 148 -6.87 -0.15 -20.77
C TYR A 148 -8.26 -0.49 -21.30
N MET A 149 -8.33 -1.38 -22.29
CA MET A 149 -9.57 -1.81 -22.94
C MET A 149 -9.69 -3.34 -22.95
N VAL A 150 -10.90 -3.85 -22.78
CA VAL A 150 -11.25 -5.27 -22.90
C VAL A 150 -12.56 -5.41 -23.67
N ASN A 151 -12.61 -6.37 -24.59
CA ASN A 151 -13.85 -6.70 -25.31
C ASN A 151 -14.56 -7.87 -24.61
N ILE A 152 -15.81 -7.66 -24.21
CA ILE A 152 -16.67 -8.67 -23.60
C ILE A 152 -17.96 -8.71 -24.40
N ASP A 153 -18.24 -9.87 -25.01
CA ASP A 153 -19.43 -10.10 -25.87
C ASP A 153 -19.66 -9.02 -26.94
N GLY A 154 -18.57 -8.56 -27.57
CA GLY A 154 -18.62 -7.56 -28.65
C GLY A 154 -18.71 -6.11 -28.15
N GLN A 155 -18.74 -5.88 -26.84
CA GLN A 155 -18.75 -4.55 -26.23
C GLN A 155 -17.36 -4.22 -25.66
N GLU A 156 -16.90 -3.00 -25.88
CA GLU A 156 -15.65 -2.51 -25.32
C GLU A 156 -15.87 -1.86 -23.95
N PHE A 157 -15.17 -2.38 -22.95
CA PHE A 157 -15.10 -1.83 -21.60
C PHE A 157 -13.68 -1.34 -21.35
N GLY A 158 -13.52 -0.32 -20.53
CA GLY A 158 -12.18 0.16 -20.20
C GLY A 158 -12.15 1.29 -19.20
N LEU A 159 -10.94 1.72 -18.91
CA LEU A 159 -10.67 2.87 -18.05
C LEU A 159 -9.41 3.59 -18.47
N SER A 160 -9.28 4.81 -17.96
CA SER A 160 -8.09 5.63 -18.14
C SER A 160 -7.74 6.28 -16.80
N TYR A 161 -6.46 6.59 -16.62
CA TYR A 161 -5.98 7.35 -15.48
C TYR A 161 -6.60 8.74 -15.44
N GLN A 162 -7.16 9.10 -14.29
CA GLN A 162 -7.86 10.35 -14.01
C GLN A 162 -7.43 10.83 -12.63
N PRO A 163 -6.49 11.78 -12.55
CA PRO A 163 -5.88 12.16 -11.28
C PRO A 163 -6.81 12.96 -10.37
N GLY A 164 -7.89 13.57 -10.89
CA GLY A 164 -8.79 14.46 -10.16
C GLY A 164 -10.23 13.95 -10.12
N GLU A 165 -11.16 14.80 -10.55
CA GLU A 165 -12.58 14.51 -10.66
C GLU A 165 -12.85 13.40 -11.69
N SER A 166 -13.96 12.67 -11.53
CA SER A 166 -14.39 11.67 -12.51
C SER A 166 -14.93 12.35 -13.76
N ASN A 167 -14.61 11.80 -14.94
CA ASN A 167 -15.21 12.22 -16.21
C ASN A 167 -16.52 11.46 -16.55
N THR A 168 -17.00 10.59 -15.67
CA THR A 168 -18.26 9.85 -15.85
C THR A 168 -19.19 10.07 -14.66
N SER A 169 -20.49 9.88 -14.87
CA SER A 169 -21.52 9.96 -13.83
C SER A 169 -21.59 8.72 -12.92
N LEU A 170 -20.71 7.73 -13.11
CA LEU A 170 -20.61 6.57 -12.23
C LEU A 170 -20.32 7.06 -10.80
N PHE A 171 -21.02 6.48 -9.81
CA PHE A 171 -20.87 6.83 -8.39
C PHE A 171 -21.11 8.32 -8.06
N GLY A 172 -22.02 8.98 -8.78
CA GLY A 172 -22.43 10.35 -8.49
C GLY A 172 -21.50 11.43 -9.05
N GLY A 173 -20.57 11.08 -9.94
CA GLY A 173 -19.76 12.02 -10.74
C GLY A 173 -18.64 12.74 -10.00
N ASN A 174 -18.73 12.89 -8.68
CA ASN A 174 -17.76 13.61 -7.86
C ASN A 174 -16.79 12.71 -7.06
N SER A 175 -16.98 11.38 -7.08
CA SER A 175 -16.06 10.43 -6.44
C SER A 175 -15.27 9.68 -7.50
N ASN A 176 -13.96 9.55 -7.32
CA ASN A 176 -13.08 8.96 -8.33
C ASN A 176 -11.99 8.06 -7.72
N TRP A 177 -11.92 6.83 -8.20
CA TRP A 177 -10.93 5.82 -7.82
C TRP A 177 -9.93 5.53 -8.94
N ARG A 178 -9.93 6.34 -10.01
CA ARG A 178 -9.16 6.07 -11.23
C ARG A 178 -7.84 6.84 -11.31
N GLY A 179 -7.24 7.17 -10.19
CA GLY A 179 -6.00 7.95 -10.18
C GLY A 179 -5.72 8.78 -8.92
N PRO A 180 -6.73 9.32 -8.21
CA PRO A 180 -6.45 10.14 -7.03
C PRO A 180 -5.79 9.35 -5.90
N VAL A 181 -5.17 10.09 -4.98
CA VAL A 181 -4.59 9.57 -3.73
C VAL A 181 -5.66 9.57 -2.64
N TRP A 182 -5.89 8.39 -2.06
CA TRP A 182 -6.85 8.20 -0.97
C TRP A 182 -6.10 7.97 0.34
N MET A 183 -6.33 8.85 1.32
CA MET A 183 -5.64 8.83 2.61
C MET A 183 -5.75 7.50 3.36
N PRO A 184 -6.94 6.90 3.56
CA PRO A 184 -7.04 5.63 4.29
C PRO A 184 -6.31 4.47 3.58
N MET A 185 -6.36 4.38 2.25
CA MET A 185 -5.63 3.34 1.51
C MET A 185 -4.11 3.52 1.65
N ASN A 186 -3.64 4.76 1.57
CA ASN A 186 -2.24 5.09 1.76
C ASN A 186 -1.76 4.82 3.19
N TYR A 187 -2.59 5.10 4.19
CA TYR A 187 -2.32 4.73 5.57
C TYR A 187 -2.13 3.22 5.73
N LEU A 188 -2.99 2.40 5.12
CA LEU A 188 -2.84 0.94 5.14
C LEU A 188 -1.54 0.49 4.47
N ILE A 189 -1.15 1.09 3.33
CA ILE A 189 0.14 0.82 2.68
C ILE A 189 1.30 1.12 3.64
N VAL A 190 1.32 2.32 4.23
CA VAL A 190 2.35 2.73 5.20
C VAL A 190 2.42 1.76 6.37
N HIS A 191 1.27 1.37 6.92
CA HIS A 191 1.18 0.44 8.03
C HIS A 191 1.70 -0.96 7.66
N SER A 192 1.32 -1.49 6.51
CA SER A 192 1.78 -2.80 6.03
C SER A 192 3.27 -2.85 5.80
N LEU A 193 3.85 -1.82 5.16
CA LEU A 193 5.31 -1.74 4.97
C LEU A 193 6.06 -1.73 6.30
N GLN A 194 5.50 -1.06 7.33
CA GLN A 194 6.07 -1.13 8.67
C GLN A 194 6.00 -2.56 9.24
N GLN A 195 4.86 -3.23 9.13
CA GLN A 195 4.70 -4.60 9.64
C GLN A 195 5.68 -5.57 8.96
N TYR A 196 5.88 -5.44 7.65
CA TYR A 196 6.93 -6.17 6.93
C TYR A 196 8.34 -5.80 7.43
N SER A 197 8.61 -4.51 7.65
CA SER A 197 9.89 -4.05 8.20
C SER A 197 10.19 -4.58 9.60
N GLU A 198 9.17 -4.74 10.45
CA GLU A 198 9.32 -5.30 11.81
C GLU A 198 9.73 -6.78 11.81
N TYR A 199 9.51 -7.47 10.70
CA TYR A 199 9.88 -8.86 10.52
C TYR A 199 11.19 -9.01 9.71
N TYR A 200 11.29 -8.37 8.54
CA TYR A 200 12.46 -8.49 7.67
C TYR A 200 13.64 -7.63 8.11
N GLY A 201 13.41 -6.58 8.91
CA GLY A 201 14.44 -5.62 9.29
C GLY A 201 15.20 -5.07 8.08
N ASP A 202 16.52 -4.98 8.22
CA ASP A 202 17.42 -4.45 7.19
C ASP A 202 17.65 -5.39 6.00
N GLU A 203 17.18 -6.64 6.05
CA GLU A 203 17.28 -7.54 4.90
C GLU A 203 16.42 -7.09 3.71
N SER A 204 15.43 -6.24 3.98
CA SER A 204 14.43 -5.79 3.00
C SER A 204 14.89 -4.57 2.20
N GLN A 205 15.98 -4.70 1.44
CA GLN A 205 16.51 -3.60 0.61
C GLN A 205 15.77 -3.52 -0.72
N VAL A 206 15.08 -2.40 -0.95
CA VAL A 206 14.45 -2.09 -2.25
C VAL A 206 14.72 -0.65 -2.67
N GLU A 207 14.61 -0.41 -3.97
CA GLU A 207 14.94 0.88 -4.56
C GLU A 207 13.81 1.90 -4.36
N PHE A 208 14.13 3.09 -3.84
CA PHE A 208 13.16 4.17 -3.60
C PHE A 208 13.66 5.57 -4.01
N PRO A 209 12.98 6.25 -4.94
CA PRO A 209 11.96 5.72 -5.86
C PRO A 209 12.53 4.59 -6.73
N SER A 210 11.67 3.75 -7.31
CA SER A 210 12.13 2.72 -8.25
C SER A 210 12.85 3.36 -9.45
N GLY A 211 13.97 2.76 -9.88
CA GLY A 211 14.87 3.29 -10.91
C GLY A 211 15.86 4.39 -10.46
N SER A 212 15.90 4.77 -9.17
CA SER A 212 16.78 5.84 -8.65
C SER A 212 18.22 5.43 -8.29
N GLY A 213 18.50 4.14 -8.20
CA GLY A 213 19.71 3.53 -7.64
C GLY A 213 19.80 3.56 -6.10
N LYS A 214 18.88 4.25 -5.42
CA LYS A 214 18.91 4.42 -3.96
C LYS A 214 18.18 3.28 -3.26
N GLN A 215 18.92 2.44 -2.53
CA GLN A 215 18.35 1.37 -1.70
C GLN A 215 17.91 1.92 -0.34
N MET A 216 16.74 1.44 0.11
CA MET A 216 16.17 1.76 1.42
C MET A 216 15.47 0.51 1.97
N ASN A 217 15.45 0.36 3.30
CA ASN A 217 14.65 -0.69 3.92
C ASN A 217 13.14 -0.32 3.95
N LEU A 218 12.26 -1.29 4.17
CA LEU A 218 10.81 -1.05 4.15
C LEU A 218 10.32 -0.07 5.23
N GLY A 219 11.00 0.00 6.38
CA GLY A 219 10.68 0.95 7.45
C GLY A 219 11.00 2.38 7.05
N GLU A 220 12.15 2.60 6.41
CA GLU A 220 12.52 3.90 5.85
C GLU A 220 11.55 4.32 4.74
N ILE A 221 11.16 3.40 3.86
CA ILE A 221 10.19 3.66 2.79
C ILE A 221 8.82 4.00 3.35
N SER A 222 8.34 3.24 4.34
CA SER A 222 7.10 3.54 5.08
C SER A 222 7.12 4.98 5.61
N ASN A 223 8.24 5.40 6.22
CA ASN A 223 8.41 6.76 6.73
C ASN A 223 8.48 7.83 5.62
N GLU A 224 9.11 7.55 4.48
CA GLU A 224 9.11 8.47 3.32
C GLU A 224 7.70 8.64 2.72
N LEU A 225 6.93 7.57 2.60
CA LEU A 225 5.53 7.64 2.17
C LEU A 225 4.67 8.42 3.19
N ALA A 226 4.87 8.21 4.49
CA ALA A 226 4.20 8.99 5.53
C ALA A 226 4.53 10.50 5.41
N LYS A 227 5.82 10.86 5.23
CA LYS A 227 6.23 12.26 5.03
C LYS A 227 5.57 12.89 3.80
N ARG A 228 5.46 12.12 2.72
CA ARG A 228 4.82 12.51 1.46
C ARG A 228 3.32 12.74 1.61
N LEU A 229 2.63 11.91 2.38
CA LEU A 229 1.20 12.13 2.71
C LEU A 229 1.01 13.37 3.59
N VAL A 230 1.88 13.56 4.58
CA VAL A 230 1.82 14.74 5.46
C VAL A 230 2.18 16.03 4.72
N SER A 231 3.04 15.97 3.68
CA SER A 231 3.43 17.17 2.90
C SER A 231 2.26 17.80 2.15
N ILE A 232 1.22 17.02 1.81
CA ILE A 232 -0.04 17.52 1.23
C ILE A 232 -0.60 18.71 2.03
N PHE A 233 -0.46 18.64 3.36
CA PHE A 233 -1.00 19.62 4.28
C PHE A 233 0.05 20.63 4.75
N LYS A 234 1.32 20.56 4.35
CA LYS A 234 2.35 21.50 4.82
C LYS A 234 2.43 22.72 3.91
N LYS A 235 2.75 23.87 4.52
CA LYS A 235 3.17 25.05 3.75
C LYS A 235 4.53 24.73 3.11
N ASP A 236 4.65 25.00 1.83
CA ASP A 236 5.91 24.94 1.09
C ASP A 236 6.75 26.21 1.32
N GLU A 237 7.85 26.34 0.57
CA GLU A 237 8.75 27.50 0.63
C GLU A 237 8.07 28.82 0.24
N ASN A 238 6.98 28.75 -0.52
CA ASN A 238 6.17 29.91 -0.92
C ASN A 238 5.02 30.18 0.07
N GLY A 239 4.93 29.41 1.16
CA GLY A 239 3.84 29.52 2.14
C GLY A 239 2.54 28.85 1.71
N ALA A 240 2.51 28.17 0.56
CA ALA A 240 1.32 27.55 0.01
C ALA A 240 1.18 26.08 0.43
N ARG A 241 -0.06 25.61 0.67
CA ARG A 241 -0.31 24.18 0.92
C ARG A 241 -0.82 23.49 -0.36
N PRO A 242 -0.30 22.31 -0.74
CA PRO A 242 -0.82 21.57 -1.88
C PRO A 242 -2.32 21.30 -1.79
N VAL A 243 -2.82 20.92 -0.60
CA VAL A 243 -4.25 20.64 -0.35
C VAL A 243 -5.18 21.78 -0.76
N ASN A 244 -4.73 23.03 -0.69
CA ASN A 244 -5.53 24.21 -1.03
C ASN A 244 -5.54 24.51 -2.53
N GLY A 245 -4.68 23.86 -3.33
CA GLY A 245 -4.59 24.08 -4.77
C GLY A 245 -4.49 25.57 -5.13
N SER A 246 -5.35 26.02 -6.03
CA SER A 246 -5.44 27.42 -6.48
C SER A 246 -6.38 28.30 -5.65
N GLU A 247 -6.97 27.80 -4.55
CA GLU A 247 -7.96 28.53 -3.76
C GLU A 247 -7.31 29.62 -2.91
N LYS A 248 -7.31 30.86 -3.43
CA LYS A 248 -6.62 32.01 -2.82
C LYS A 248 -7.06 32.31 -1.39
N ILE A 249 -8.34 32.08 -1.06
CA ILE A 249 -8.84 32.32 0.30
C ILE A 249 -8.07 31.50 1.34
N TYR A 250 -7.83 30.21 1.07
CA TYR A 250 -7.10 29.33 1.97
C TYR A 250 -5.57 29.44 1.85
N GLN A 251 -5.06 30.07 0.77
CA GLN A 251 -3.63 30.28 0.60
C GLN A 251 -3.16 31.60 1.23
N THR A 252 -3.88 32.69 1.02
CA THR A 252 -3.37 34.06 1.28
C THR A 252 -4.19 34.86 2.29
N ASP A 253 -5.45 34.52 2.56
CA ASP A 253 -6.25 35.29 3.51
C ASP A 253 -5.76 35.02 4.95
N PRO A 254 -5.36 36.04 5.72
CA PRO A 254 -4.87 35.85 7.09
C PRO A 254 -5.87 35.15 8.01
N ASN A 255 -7.17 35.27 7.75
CA ASN A 255 -8.22 34.65 8.58
C ASN A 255 -8.45 33.18 8.23
N PHE A 256 -8.05 32.72 7.04
CA PHE A 256 -8.35 31.38 6.54
C PHE A 256 -7.08 30.55 6.23
N SER A 257 -5.90 31.15 6.18
CA SER A 257 -4.64 30.48 5.77
C SER A 257 -4.17 29.34 6.68
N ASP A 258 -4.67 29.29 7.92
CA ASP A 258 -4.40 28.21 8.87
C ASP A 258 -5.58 27.23 9.02
N LEU A 259 -6.70 27.46 8.32
CA LEU A 259 -7.79 26.50 8.22
C LEU A 259 -7.46 25.44 7.17
N VAL A 260 -7.08 24.26 7.64
CA VAL A 260 -6.74 23.12 6.79
C VAL A 260 -7.97 22.25 6.57
N LEU A 261 -8.43 22.17 5.33
CA LEU A 261 -9.58 21.35 4.95
C LEU A 261 -9.19 19.90 4.72
N PHE A 262 -10.10 18.98 5.07
CA PHE A 262 -9.90 17.54 4.94
C PHE A 262 -10.80 17.01 3.82
N TYR A 263 -10.20 16.78 2.67
CA TYR A 263 -10.91 16.38 1.46
C TYR A 263 -11.17 14.87 1.39
N GLU A 264 -12.11 14.50 0.52
CA GLU A 264 -12.46 13.12 0.19
C GLU A 264 -11.24 12.34 -0.31
N TYR A 265 -10.52 12.94 -1.25
CA TYR A 265 -9.28 12.44 -1.83
C TYR A 265 -8.43 13.59 -2.37
N PHE A 266 -7.23 13.28 -2.85
CA PHE A 266 -6.25 14.26 -3.31
C PHE A 266 -5.84 13.98 -4.74
N HIS A 267 -5.63 15.04 -5.52
CA HIS A 267 -5.28 14.91 -6.93
C HIS A 267 -3.97 14.13 -7.11
N GLY A 268 -4.00 13.09 -7.96
CA GLY A 268 -2.90 12.14 -8.14
C GLY A 268 -1.58 12.74 -8.63
N ASP A 269 -1.58 13.97 -9.15
CA ASP A 269 -0.37 14.62 -9.67
C ASP A 269 -0.01 15.95 -9.00
N SER A 270 -0.94 16.57 -8.26
CA SER A 270 -0.73 17.91 -7.67
C SER A 270 -1.05 17.97 -6.19
N SER A 271 -1.63 16.91 -5.63
CA SER A 271 -2.03 16.82 -4.22
C SER A 271 -3.09 17.82 -3.77
N ARG A 272 -3.74 18.57 -4.68
CA ARG A 272 -4.88 19.42 -4.33
C ARG A 272 -6.03 18.59 -3.78
N GLY A 273 -6.78 19.14 -2.83
CA GLY A 273 -8.00 18.53 -2.34
C GLY A 273 -9.06 18.41 -3.45
N VAL A 274 -9.80 17.29 -3.44
CA VAL A 274 -10.88 17.01 -4.38
C VAL A 274 -12.05 16.33 -3.65
N GLY A 275 -13.28 16.55 -4.13
CA GLY A 275 -14.48 16.02 -3.53
C GLY A 275 -14.91 16.79 -2.28
N ALA A 276 -15.65 16.14 -1.39
CA ALA A 276 -16.15 16.76 -0.16
C ALA A 276 -15.02 17.25 0.76
N SER A 277 -15.08 18.49 1.24
CA SER A 277 -13.99 19.17 1.98
C SER A 277 -13.99 19.02 3.51
N HIS A 278 -14.94 18.25 4.06
CA HIS A 278 -15.12 18.04 5.51
C HIS A 278 -15.11 16.54 5.87
N GLN A 279 -14.25 15.77 5.22
CA GLN A 279 -14.07 14.33 5.44
C GLN A 279 -13.15 14.05 6.63
N THR A 280 -13.50 14.62 7.79
CA THR A 280 -12.68 14.54 9.01
C THR A 280 -12.49 13.12 9.53
N GLY A 281 -13.40 12.20 9.17
CA GLY A 281 -13.30 10.79 9.49
C GLY A 281 -12.06 10.13 8.91
N TRP A 282 -12.04 9.87 7.60
CA TRP A 282 -10.95 9.07 7.02
C TRP A 282 -9.69 9.87 6.70
N THR A 283 -9.79 11.18 6.44
CA THR A 283 -8.60 12.01 6.15
C THR A 283 -7.89 12.41 7.44
N GLY A 284 -8.60 12.41 8.57
CA GLY A 284 -8.03 12.69 9.90
C GLY A 284 -6.94 11.70 10.34
N VAL A 285 -6.84 10.52 9.70
CA VAL A 285 -5.76 9.56 9.97
C VAL A 285 -4.36 10.13 9.73
N VAL A 286 -4.24 11.25 9.00
CA VAL A 286 -2.97 12.00 8.87
C VAL A 286 -2.35 12.38 10.22
N ALA A 287 -3.16 12.55 11.27
CA ALA A 287 -2.66 12.81 12.62
C ALA A 287 -1.80 11.65 13.16
N GLU A 288 -2.16 10.40 12.85
CA GLU A 288 -1.33 9.24 13.16
C GLU A 288 -0.01 9.33 12.40
N LEU A 289 -0.06 9.60 11.08
CA LEU A 289 1.13 9.67 10.24
C LEU A 289 2.14 10.70 10.76
N ILE A 290 1.66 11.85 11.27
CA ILE A 290 2.48 12.86 11.93
C ILE A 290 3.17 12.28 13.17
N ASN A 291 2.42 11.58 14.03
CA ASN A 291 2.97 10.94 15.22
C ASN A 291 4.03 9.89 14.85
N ARG A 292 3.75 9.05 13.85
CA ARG A 292 4.65 8.01 13.33
C ARG A 292 5.98 8.59 12.85
N ILE A 293 5.96 9.65 12.04
CA ILE A 293 7.19 10.34 11.60
C ILE A 293 7.99 10.85 12.80
N SER A 294 7.32 11.34 13.84
CA SER A 294 7.97 11.83 15.06
C SER A 294 8.66 10.69 15.83
N LEU A 295 8.00 9.54 15.98
CA LEU A 295 8.55 8.36 16.65
C LEU A 295 9.78 7.81 15.91
N PHE A 296 9.69 7.65 14.58
CA PHE A 296 10.80 7.19 13.76
C PHE A 296 12.05 8.06 13.94
N LYS A 297 11.88 9.40 13.96
CA LYS A 297 12.99 10.33 14.24
C LYS A 297 13.61 10.16 15.62
N ARG A 298 12.82 9.79 16.63
CA ARG A 298 13.32 9.57 18.00
C ARG A 298 14.11 8.27 18.09
N GLU A 299 13.66 7.22 17.41
CA GLU A 299 14.33 5.92 17.36
C GLU A 299 15.68 6.04 16.65
N ALA A 300 15.71 6.65 15.46
CA ALA A 300 16.96 6.91 14.74
C ALA A 300 17.98 7.72 15.57
N LYS A 301 17.52 8.68 16.39
CA LYS A 301 18.39 9.44 17.30
C LYS A 301 18.92 8.62 18.48
N LYS A 302 18.16 7.64 18.96
CA LYS A 302 18.60 6.75 20.05
C LYS A 302 19.66 5.77 19.56
N GLU A 303 19.57 5.33 18.31
CA GLU A 303 20.55 4.43 17.69
C GLU A 303 21.86 5.16 17.29
N MET A 304 21.81 6.49 17.08
CA MET A 304 22.99 7.32 16.79
C MET A 304 23.13 8.51 17.77
N PRO A 305 23.48 8.28 19.05
CA PRO A 305 23.67 9.35 20.02
C PRO A 305 24.95 10.15 19.72
N GLY A 306 24.83 11.20 18.87
CA GLY A 306 25.94 12.10 18.53
C GLY A 306 25.94 12.63 17.09
N ALA A 307 25.13 12.05 16.19
CA ALA A 307 24.99 12.58 14.84
C ALA A 307 24.04 13.79 14.84
N SER A 308 24.58 15.00 14.69
CA SER A 308 23.77 16.13 14.25
C SER A 308 23.25 15.83 12.84
N LEU A 309 22.00 15.37 12.74
CA LEU A 309 21.29 15.36 11.46
C LEU A 309 21.16 16.81 11.00
N SER A 310 22.11 17.29 10.20
CA SER A 310 21.98 18.54 9.47
C SER A 310 20.89 18.34 8.42
N LEU A 311 19.63 18.55 8.83
CA LEU A 311 18.54 18.78 7.89
C LEU A 311 18.69 20.19 7.33
N ALA A 312 19.60 20.32 6.37
CA ALA A 312 19.66 21.42 5.43
C ALA A 312 20.40 20.94 4.17
N ASN A 313 19.66 20.38 3.21
CA ASN A 313 19.84 20.81 1.83
C ASN A 313 18.58 20.50 1.00
N PRO A 314 17.91 21.52 0.44
CA PRO A 314 16.92 21.34 -0.61
C PRO A 314 17.67 21.13 -1.92
N LEU A 315 17.54 19.96 -2.54
CA LEU A 315 17.93 19.78 -3.93
C LEU A 315 16.74 19.20 -4.69
N LEU A 316 15.91 20.13 -5.15
CA LEU A 316 15.33 20.11 -6.48
C LEU A 316 16.46 19.95 -7.51
N GLN A 317 16.43 18.84 -8.23
CA GLN A 317 16.55 18.81 -9.70
C GLN A 317 15.58 17.74 -10.20
#